data_AF-A0A383D7P4-F1
#
_entry.id   AF-A0A383D7P4-F1
#
_cell.length_a   1.000
_cell.length_b   1.000
_cell.length_c   1.000
_cell.angle_alpha   90.00
_cell.angle_beta   90.00
_cell.angle_gamma   90.00
#
_symmetry.space_group_name_H-M   'P 1'
#
loop_
_entity.id
_entity.type
_entity.pdbx_description
1 polymer ?
#
loop_
_entity_poly.entity_id
_entity_poly.type
_entity_poly.pdbx_seq_one_letter_code
_entity_poly.pdbx_strand_id
1 'polypeptide(L)'
;AAGDTFRAAAIEQLQIWGERNEIPVIAQKTGADAASVVYDAYQSAVAKNIDILIADTAGRLHTQDNLMQELEKIKRVLKKHNDKAPHETLLVIDGGSGQNAVQQANEFHKSIELSGIAVTKLDGTAKGGVLFAISDSLNLPIRYIGIGEAIDDLKPFHAKDFINALFD
;
A
#
# COMPACT_ATOMS: atom_id res chain seq x y z
N ALA A 1 -0.97 -1.45 -11.42
CA ALA A 1 -2.28 -0.88 -11.75
C ALA A 1 -2.42 0.47 -11.07
N ALA A 2 -2.82 1.51 -11.81
CA ALA A 2 -3.08 2.84 -11.25
C ALA A 2 -4.52 2.92 -10.73
N GLY A 3 -4.76 2.39 -9.53
CA GLY A 3 -6.10 2.35 -8.91
C GLY A 3 -6.44 3.55 -8.04
N ASP A 4 -5.54 4.50 -7.76
CA ASP A 4 -5.91 5.84 -7.26
C ASP A 4 -6.47 6.68 -8.42
N THR A 5 -7.69 6.35 -8.86
CA THR A 5 -8.32 6.97 -10.01
C THR A 5 -8.85 8.38 -9.74
N PHE A 6 -8.95 8.77 -8.46
CA PHE A 6 -9.41 10.10 -8.06
C PHE A 6 -8.35 11.18 -8.32
N ARG A 7 -7.07 10.81 -8.25
CA ARG A 7 -5.97 11.76 -8.37
C ARG A 7 -5.25 11.56 -9.70
N ALA A 8 -5.50 12.47 -10.64
CA ALA A 8 -4.79 12.49 -11.92
C ALA A 8 -3.25 12.44 -11.75
N ALA A 9 -2.73 13.20 -10.79
CA ALA A 9 -1.30 13.21 -10.46
C ALA A 9 -0.79 11.86 -9.91
N ALA A 10 -1.63 11.06 -9.23
CA ALA A 10 -1.23 9.73 -8.76
C ALA A 10 -1.06 8.76 -9.93
N ILE A 11 -2.00 8.79 -10.89
CA ILE A 11 -1.90 8.02 -12.14
C ILE A 11 -0.62 8.39 -12.89
N GLU A 12 -0.41 9.69 -13.13
CA GLU A 12 0.76 10.20 -13.87
C GLU A 12 2.07 9.82 -13.18
N GLN A 13 2.16 10.01 -11.86
CA GLN A 13 3.33 9.63 -11.08
C GLN A 13 3.63 8.13 -11.21
N LEU A 14 2.61 7.27 -11.14
CA LEU A 14 2.81 5.83 -11.29
C LEU A 14 3.24 5.45 -12.71
N GLN A 15 2.71 6.12 -13.74
CA GLN A 15 3.14 5.93 -15.13
C GLN A 15 4.60 6.33 -15.33
N ILE A 16 5.04 7.46 -14.77
CA ILE A 16 6.45 7.89 -14.81
C ILE A 16 7.35 6.86 -14.12
N TRP A 17 6.93 6.33 -12.96
CA TRP A 17 7.65 5.25 -12.28
C TRP A 17 7.74 3.98 -13.13
N GLY A 18 6.65 3.61 -13.81
CA GLY A 18 6.62 2.50 -14.74
C GLY A 18 7.58 2.68 -15.91
N GLU A 19 7.50 3.81 -16.60
CA GLU A 19 8.35 4.15 -17.75
C GLU A 19 9.83 4.13 -17.38
N ARG A 20 10.20 4.76 -16.25
CA ARG A 20 11.58 4.83 -15.77
C ARG A 20 12.19 3.45 -15.46
N ASN A 21 11.36 2.48 -15.08
CA ASN A 21 11.80 1.13 -14.69
C ASN A 21 11.42 0.06 -15.74
N GLU A 22 10.93 0.46 -16.91
CA GLU A 22 10.45 -0.45 -17.96
C GLU A 22 9.35 -1.43 -17.47
N ILE A 23 8.52 -0.99 -16.52
CA ILE A 23 7.42 -1.78 -15.93
C ILE A 23 6.08 -1.33 -16.55
N PRO A 24 5.26 -2.24 -17.09
CA PRO A 24 3.97 -1.88 -17.67
C PRO A 24 2.99 -1.40 -16.60
N VAL A 25 2.37 -0.23 -16.84
CA VAL A 25 1.35 0.34 -15.96
C VAL A 25 0.00 0.35 -16.67
N ILE A 26 -0.97 -0.35 -16.09
CA ILE A 26 -2.37 -0.30 -16.54
C ILE A 26 -3.07 0.82 -15.78
N ALA A 27 -3.61 1.78 -16.53
CA ALA A 27 -4.31 2.95 -16.04
C ALA A 27 -5.52 3.25 -16.94
N GLN A 28 -6.54 3.90 -16.37
CA GLN A 28 -7.67 4.47 -17.10
C GLN A 28 -7.75 5.98 -16.85
N LYS A 29 -8.76 6.65 -17.42
CA LYS A 29 -8.99 8.08 -17.18
C LYS A 29 -9.29 8.38 -15.70
N THR A 30 -8.97 9.60 -15.26
CA THR A 30 -9.35 10.11 -13.94
C THR A 30 -10.85 9.96 -13.70
N GLY A 31 -11.23 9.51 -12.50
CA GLY A 31 -12.61 9.21 -12.11
C GLY A 31 -13.15 7.87 -12.64
N ALA A 32 -12.31 7.04 -13.26
CA ALA A 32 -12.67 5.66 -13.58
C ALA A 32 -12.91 4.84 -12.30
N ASP A 33 -13.67 3.76 -12.43
CA ASP A 33 -13.91 2.82 -11.33
C ASP A 33 -12.62 2.05 -10.99
N ALA A 34 -12.06 2.25 -9.78
CA ALA A 34 -10.79 1.65 -9.40
C ALA A 34 -10.81 0.11 -9.49
N ALA A 35 -11.92 -0.53 -9.11
CA ALA A 35 -12.09 -1.98 -9.22
C ALA A 35 -12.00 -2.48 -10.66
N SER A 36 -12.50 -1.69 -11.63
CA SER A 36 -12.37 -2.01 -13.05
C SER A 36 -10.92 -1.87 -13.53
N VAL A 37 -10.20 -0.82 -13.11
CA VAL A 37 -8.78 -0.64 -13.46
C VAL A 37 -7.92 -1.79 -12.92
N VAL A 38 -8.12 -2.18 -11.66
CA VAL A 38 -7.39 -3.29 -11.03
C VAL A 38 -7.74 -4.61 -11.70
N TYR A 39 -9.00 -4.82 -12.09
CA TYR A 39 -9.41 -6.01 -12.83
C TYR A 39 -8.76 -6.12 -14.21
N ASP A 40 -8.74 -5.04 -14.99
CA ASP A 40 -8.07 -5.02 -16.30
C ASP A 40 -6.58 -5.31 -16.15
N ALA A 41 -5.96 -4.77 -15.09
CA ALA A 41 -4.57 -5.04 -14.78
C ALA A 41 -4.32 -6.50 -14.42
N TYR A 42 -5.22 -7.11 -13.64
CA TYR A 42 -5.19 -8.54 -13.34
C TYR A 42 -5.29 -9.40 -14.60
N GLN A 43 -6.25 -9.11 -15.48
CA GLN A 43 -6.40 -9.84 -16.75
C GLN A 43 -5.15 -9.68 -17.64
N SER A 44 -4.58 -8.47 -17.71
CA SER A 44 -3.34 -8.23 -18.45
C SER A 44 -2.16 -9.01 -17.88
N ALA A 45 -2.02 -9.04 -16.55
CA ALA A 45 -0.96 -9.79 -15.86
C ALA A 45 -1.07 -11.29 -16.15
N VAL A 46 -2.28 -11.86 -16.05
CA VAL A 46 -2.53 -13.27 -16.38
C VAL A 46 -2.20 -13.57 -17.84
N ALA A 47 -2.71 -12.75 -18.78
CA ALA A 47 -2.50 -12.98 -20.22
C ALA A 47 -1.02 -12.87 -20.64
N LYS A 48 -0.22 -12.07 -19.93
CA LYS A 48 1.19 -11.84 -20.21
C LYS A 48 2.13 -12.68 -19.34
N ASN A 49 1.60 -13.58 -18.50
CA ASN A 49 2.37 -14.36 -17.51
C ASN A 49 3.26 -13.48 -16.62
N ILE A 50 2.73 -12.37 -16.12
CA ILE A 50 3.41 -11.49 -15.16
C ILE A 50 3.32 -12.11 -13.77
N ASP A 51 4.46 -12.20 -13.08
CA ASP A 51 4.54 -12.82 -11.76
C ASP A 51 3.90 -11.96 -10.65
N ILE A 52 4.09 -10.64 -10.72
CA ILE A 52 3.70 -9.70 -9.65
C ILE A 52 2.85 -8.57 -10.23
N LEU A 53 1.65 -8.41 -9.68
CA LEU A 53 0.79 -7.24 -9.89
C LEU A 53 0.72 -6.41 -8.61
N ILE A 54 1.20 -5.17 -8.67
CA ILE A 54 0.98 -4.17 -7.61
C ILE A 54 -0.20 -3.29 -8.04
N ALA A 55 -1.18 -3.15 -7.15
CA ALA A 55 -2.33 -2.26 -7.35
C ALA A 55 -2.24 -1.09 -6.38
N ASP A 56 -2.04 0.12 -6.90
CA ASP A 56 -2.17 1.34 -6.13
C ASP A 56 -3.65 1.63 -5.86
N THR A 57 -3.97 2.30 -4.75
CA THR A 57 -5.34 2.60 -4.34
C THR A 57 -5.42 3.99 -3.71
N ALA A 58 -6.59 4.62 -3.75
CA ALA A 58 -6.82 5.81 -2.94
C ALA A 58 -6.61 5.51 -1.44
N GLY A 59 -6.22 6.54 -0.66
CA GLY A 59 -5.82 6.34 0.74
C GLY A 59 -6.21 7.45 1.72
N ARG A 60 -6.96 8.48 1.29
CA ARG A 60 -7.30 9.61 2.18
C ARG A 60 -8.60 9.38 2.93
N LEU A 61 -8.50 9.36 4.25
CA LEU A 61 -9.54 9.05 5.23
C LEU A 61 -10.70 10.05 5.32
N HIS A 62 -10.60 11.24 4.70
CA HIS A 62 -11.62 12.29 4.89
C HIS A 62 -13.01 11.89 4.34
N THR A 63 -13.09 10.77 3.63
CA THR A 63 -14.31 10.10 3.16
C THR A 63 -14.26 8.58 3.45
N GLN A 64 -14.06 8.21 4.73
CA GLN A 64 -13.85 6.83 5.20
C GLN A 64 -14.77 5.78 4.54
N ASP A 65 -16.08 5.99 4.57
CA ASP A 65 -17.03 4.97 4.13
C ASP A 65 -16.94 4.67 2.63
N ASN A 66 -16.84 5.71 1.80
CA ASN A 66 -16.73 5.54 0.35
C ASN A 66 -15.42 4.87 -0.04
N LEU A 67 -14.32 5.24 0.65
CA LEU A 67 -13.01 4.64 0.41
C LEU A 67 -13.02 3.16 0.78
N MET A 68 -13.55 2.81 1.97
CA MET A 68 -13.59 1.41 2.41
C MET A 68 -14.43 0.54 1.46
N GLN A 69 -15.60 1.03 1.04
CA GLN A 69 -16.45 0.31 0.07
C GLN A 69 -15.74 0.07 -1.26
N GLU A 70 -14.93 1.00 -1.74
CA GLU A 70 -14.15 0.85 -2.95
C GLU A 70 -13.06 -0.22 -2.80
N LEU A 71 -12.32 -0.21 -1.69
CA LEU A 71 -11.29 -1.20 -1.41
C LEU A 71 -11.89 -2.61 -1.24
N GLU A 72 -13.03 -2.73 -0.55
CA GLU A 72 -13.80 -3.96 -0.45
C GLU A 72 -14.29 -4.44 -1.82
N LYS A 73 -14.72 -3.52 -2.69
CA LYS A 73 -15.11 -3.83 -4.07
C LYS A 73 -13.93 -4.39 -4.86
N ILE A 74 -12.75 -3.77 -4.79
CA ILE A 74 -11.52 -4.26 -5.44
C ILE A 74 -11.22 -5.69 -4.99
N LYS A 75 -11.18 -5.93 -3.67
CA LYS A 75 -10.92 -7.26 -3.09
C LYS A 75 -11.93 -8.29 -3.57
N ARG A 76 -13.23 -7.95 -3.55
CA ARG A 76 -14.31 -8.84 -4.03
C ARG A 76 -14.19 -9.16 -5.52
N VAL A 77 -13.84 -8.18 -6.35
CA VAL A 77 -13.65 -8.41 -7.79
C VAL A 77 -12.47 -9.35 -8.02
N LEU A 78 -11.33 -9.13 -7.38
CA LEU A 78 -10.16 -10.02 -7.50
C LEU A 78 -10.48 -11.45 -7.04
N LYS A 79 -11.16 -11.61 -5.90
CA LYS A 79 -11.55 -12.93 -5.36
C LYS A 79 -12.41 -13.75 -6.30
N LYS A 80 -13.24 -13.13 -7.14
CA LYS A 80 -14.05 -13.87 -8.14
C LYS A 80 -13.21 -14.61 -9.18
N HIS A 81 -11.97 -14.18 -9.40
CA HIS A 81 -11.08 -14.74 -10.42
C HIS A 81 -9.90 -15.52 -9.83
N ASN A 82 -9.53 -15.22 -8.59
CA ASN A 82 -8.56 -15.98 -7.81
C ASN A 82 -8.90 -15.87 -6.33
N ASP A 83 -9.32 -16.98 -5.72
CA ASP A 83 -9.73 -17.03 -4.30
C ASP A 83 -8.62 -16.60 -3.32
N LYS A 84 -7.35 -16.65 -3.75
CA LYS A 84 -6.18 -16.23 -2.96
C LYS A 84 -5.82 -14.75 -3.16
N ALA A 85 -6.48 -14.04 -4.08
CA ALA A 85 -6.19 -12.64 -4.35
C ALA A 85 -7.04 -11.69 -3.45
N PRO A 86 -6.50 -10.53 -3.03
CA PRO A 86 -5.09 -10.17 -3.07
C PRO A 86 -4.26 -11.07 -2.14
N HIS A 87 -3.06 -11.46 -2.59
CA HIS A 87 -2.15 -12.31 -1.79
C HIS A 87 -1.51 -11.54 -0.63
N GLU A 88 -1.35 -10.22 -0.79
CA GLU A 88 -0.87 -9.30 0.23
C GLU A 88 -1.70 -8.01 0.15
N THR A 89 -2.13 -7.51 1.31
CA THR A 89 -2.73 -6.20 1.48
C THR A 89 -1.81 -5.42 2.42
N LEU A 90 -0.98 -4.56 1.84
CA LEU A 90 0.07 -3.81 2.56
C LEU A 90 -0.41 -2.39 2.87
N LEU A 91 -0.46 -2.03 4.15
CA LEU A 91 -0.72 -0.65 4.56
C LEU A 91 0.59 0.13 4.63
N VAL A 92 0.67 1.26 3.93
CA VAL A 92 1.83 2.17 3.98
C VAL A 92 1.54 3.30 4.97
N ILE A 93 2.42 3.51 5.93
CA ILE A 93 2.25 4.46 7.04
C ILE A 93 3.45 5.39 7.10
N ASP A 94 3.20 6.68 7.28
CA ASP A 94 4.25 7.68 7.54
C ASP A 94 4.68 7.57 9.02
N GLY A 95 5.97 7.30 9.27
CA GLY A 95 6.54 7.13 10.61
C GLY A 95 6.45 8.38 11.50
N GLY A 96 6.26 9.56 10.91
CA GLY A 96 5.99 10.80 11.65
C GLY A 96 4.55 10.91 12.14
N SER A 97 3.65 10.07 11.61
CA SER A 97 2.25 10.03 12.05
C SER A 97 2.18 9.40 13.43
N GLY A 98 1.66 10.15 14.41
CA GLY A 98 1.46 9.66 15.77
C GLY A 98 0.27 8.70 15.90
N GLN A 99 -0.50 8.83 16.99
CA GLN A 99 -1.64 7.96 17.29
C GLN A 99 -2.70 7.88 16.18
N ASN A 100 -2.80 8.90 15.33
CA ASN A 100 -3.70 8.90 14.17
C ASN A 100 -3.42 7.72 13.22
N ALA A 101 -2.15 7.31 13.06
CA ALA A 101 -1.80 6.18 12.21
C ALA A 101 -2.35 4.85 12.75
N VAL A 102 -2.36 4.68 14.08
CA VAL A 102 -2.90 3.49 14.74
C VAL A 102 -4.40 3.37 14.48
N GLN A 103 -5.14 4.46 14.63
CA GLN A 103 -6.58 4.46 14.34
C GLN A 103 -6.87 4.12 12.89
N GLN A 104 -6.16 4.74 11.94
CA GLN A 104 -6.32 4.47 10.51
C GLN A 104 -6.03 3.00 10.21
N ALA A 105 -4.93 2.48 10.72
CA ALA A 105 -4.54 1.09 10.48
C ALA A 105 -5.61 0.10 10.98
N ASN A 106 -6.24 0.37 12.13
CA ASN A 106 -7.38 -0.41 12.63
C ASN A 106 -8.60 -0.37 11.71
N GLU A 107 -8.93 0.78 11.15
CA GLU A 107 -10.08 0.92 10.24
C GLU A 107 -9.82 0.20 8.90
N PHE A 108 -8.65 0.39 8.30
CA PHE A 108 -8.27 -0.35 7.10
C PHE A 108 -8.25 -1.87 7.35
N HIS A 109 -7.72 -2.31 8.49
CA HIS A 109 -7.69 -3.74 8.82
C HIS A 109 -9.09 -4.34 8.94
N LYS A 110 -10.04 -3.61 9.55
CA LYS A 110 -11.44 -4.05 9.66
C LYS A 110 -12.11 -4.25 8.30
N SER A 111 -11.84 -3.40 7.32
CA SER A 111 -12.49 -3.47 6.00
C SER A 111 -11.84 -4.44 5.03
N ILE A 112 -10.50 -4.42 4.91
CA ILE A 112 -9.81 -5.19 3.86
C ILE A 112 -8.88 -6.28 4.37
N GLU A 113 -8.79 -6.50 5.68
CA GLU A 113 -7.92 -7.50 6.30
C GLU A 113 -6.48 -7.34 5.82
N LEU A 114 -5.79 -6.33 6.38
CA LEU A 114 -4.37 -6.11 6.12
C LEU A 114 -3.54 -7.35 6.47
N SER A 115 -2.52 -7.65 5.67
CA SER A 115 -1.58 -8.77 5.90
C SER A 115 -0.18 -8.31 6.29
N GLY A 116 0.14 -7.03 6.10
CA GLY A 116 1.41 -6.45 6.49
C GLY A 116 1.38 -4.93 6.50
N ILE A 117 2.43 -4.35 7.07
CA ILE A 117 2.64 -2.90 7.17
C ILE A 117 3.99 -2.53 6.56
N ALA A 118 4.05 -1.39 5.87
CA ALA A 118 5.29 -0.71 5.52
C ALA A 118 5.31 0.67 6.18
N VAL A 119 6.43 1.04 6.78
CA VAL A 119 6.57 2.36 7.41
C VAL A 119 7.60 3.19 6.67
N THR A 120 7.26 4.41 6.27
CA THR A 120 8.15 5.31 5.52
C THR A 120 8.56 6.51 6.36
N LYS A 121 9.53 7.30 5.86
CA LYS A 121 10.02 8.55 6.49
C LYS A 121 10.60 8.38 7.89
N LEU A 122 11.25 7.24 8.15
CA LEU A 122 11.92 7.01 9.44
C LEU A 122 13.20 7.82 9.59
N ASP A 123 13.81 8.26 8.49
CA ASP A 123 14.98 9.14 8.45
C ASP A 123 14.69 10.54 9.02
N GLY A 124 13.46 11.04 8.85
CA GLY A 124 13.08 12.38 9.30
C GLY A 124 12.50 12.44 10.71
N THR A 125 12.38 11.31 11.44
CA THR A 125 11.52 11.25 12.63
C THR A 125 12.17 10.57 13.83
N ALA A 126 12.28 11.30 14.95
CA ALA A 126 12.71 10.75 16.25
C ALA A 126 11.63 9.86 16.93
N LYS A 127 10.63 9.40 16.17
CA LYS A 127 9.39 8.79 16.68
C LYS A 127 9.09 7.45 16.04
N GLY A 128 10.04 6.51 16.11
CA GLY A 128 9.79 5.09 15.86
C GLY A 128 8.72 4.46 16.78
N GLY A 129 8.25 5.18 17.80
CA GLY A 129 7.16 4.79 18.71
C GLY A 129 5.88 4.33 18.03
N VAL A 130 5.56 4.87 16.84
CA VAL A 130 4.37 4.46 16.09
C VAL A 130 4.46 3.01 15.61
N LEU A 131 5.66 2.50 15.26
CA LEU A 131 5.84 1.09 14.88
C LEU A 131 5.39 0.18 15.99
N PHE A 132 5.83 0.46 17.22
CA PHE A 132 5.49 -0.35 18.39
C PHE A 132 3.98 -0.32 18.65
N ALA A 133 3.35 0.85 18.59
CA ALA A 133 1.91 0.97 18.82
C ALA A 133 1.06 0.23 17.78
N ILE A 134 1.46 0.28 16.51
CA ILE A 134 0.72 -0.42 15.44
C ILE A 134 0.97 -1.92 15.50
N SER A 135 2.22 -2.33 15.74
CA SER A 135 2.56 -3.75 15.92
C SER A 135 1.79 -4.35 17.09
N ASP A 136 1.69 -3.64 18.22
CA ASP A 136 0.92 -4.09 19.39
C ASP A 136 -0.59 -4.13 19.11
N SER A 137 -1.13 -3.10 18.45
CA SER A 137 -2.57 -2.99 18.17
C SER A 137 -3.08 -3.99 17.13
N LEU A 138 -2.32 -4.27 16.08
CA LEU A 138 -2.79 -5.09 14.94
C LEU A 138 -2.16 -6.48 14.89
N ASN A 139 -1.05 -6.70 15.59
CA ASN A 139 -0.28 -7.94 15.54
C ASN A 139 0.04 -8.39 14.09
N LEU A 140 0.31 -7.41 13.21
CA LEU A 140 0.68 -7.63 11.82
C LEU A 140 2.19 -7.47 11.62
N PRO A 141 2.79 -8.24 10.69
CA PRO A 141 4.20 -8.11 10.40
C PRO A 141 4.48 -6.77 9.71
N ILE A 142 5.51 -6.07 10.22
CA ILE A 142 6.14 -4.99 9.48
C ILE A 142 7.02 -5.64 8.42
N ARG A 143 6.71 -5.37 7.15
CA ARG A 143 7.39 -5.94 5.98
C ARG A 143 8.57 -5.09 5.57
N TYR A 144 8.36 -3.77 5.53
CA TYR A 144 9.33 -2.81 4.98
C TYR A 144 9.43 -1.56 5.83
N ILE A 145 10.62 -0.95 5.78
CA ILE A 145 10.90 0.37 6.33
C ILE A 145 11.56 1.25 5.26
N GLY A 146 11.08 2.49 5.12
CA GLY A 146 11.65 3.52 4.26
C GLY A 146 12.47 4.50 5.09
N ILE A 147 13.76 4.60 4.79
CA ILE A 147 14.75 5.43 5.50
C ILE A 147 15.35 6.52 4.61
N GLY A 148 14.60 6.96 3.61
CA GLY A 148 15.02 7.96 2.64
C GLY A 148 14.11 7.97 1.41
N GLU A 149 14.55 8.69 0.37
CA GLU A 149 13.78 8.97 -0.85
C GLU A 149 14.26 8.16 -2.06
N ALA A 150 15.44 7.52 -1.98
CA ALA A 150 15.94 6.69 -3.07
C ALA A 150 15.23 5.32 -3.09
N ILE A 151 15.27 4.65 -4.26
CA ILE A 151 14.69 3.30 -4.42
C ILE A 151 15.29 2.32 -3.40
N ASP A 152 16.60 2.41 -3.18
CA ASP A 152 17.35 1.53 -2.27
C ASP A 152 17.12 1.85 -0.78
N ASP A 153 16.37 2.92 -0.47
CA ASP A 153 16.04 3.31 0.90
C ASP A 153 14.79 2.58 1.44
N LEU A 154 14.06 1.84 0.59
CA LEU A 154 13.02 0.91 1.04
C LEU A 154 13.65 -0.46 1.34
N LYS A 155 13.75 -0.79 2.63
CA LYS A 155 14.44 -2.01 3.10
C LYS A 155 13.45 -2.98 3.75
N PRO A 156 13.70 -4.30 3.65
CA PRO A 156 13.02 -5.28 4.48
C PRO A 156 13.20 -4.94 5.97
N PHE A 157 12.14 -5.10 6.75
CA PHE A 157 12.21 -4.84 8.18
C PHE A 157 12.92 -5.98 8.92
N HIS A 158 13.98 -5.62 9.66
CA HIS A 158 14.67 -6.50 10.58
C HIS A 158 14.62 -5.90 11.99
N ALA A 159 13.92 -6.57 12.90
CA ALA A 159 13.70 -6.04 14.26
C ALA A 159 15.00 -5.77 15.01
N LYS A 160 16.02 -6.64 14.86
CA LYS A 160 17.33 -6.44 15.51
C LYS A 160 18.02 -5.17 15.01
N ASP A 161 18.07 -4.99 13.70
CA ASP A 161 18.74 -3.84 13.08
C ASP A 161 18.02 -2.55 13.45
N PHE A 162 16.68 -2.58 13.47
CA PHE A 162 15.86 -1.45 13.89
C PHE A 162 16.09 -1.07 15.36
N ILE A 163 16.13 -2.06 16.27
CA ILE A 163 16.39 -1.82 17.69
C ILE A 163 17.79 -1.26 17.91
N ASN A 164 18.81 -1.82 17.26
CA ASN A 164 20.18 -1.32 17.37
C ASN A 164 20.25 0.15 16.93
N ALA A 165 19.67 0.48 15.76
CA ALA A 165 19.64 1.84 15.25
C ALA A 165 18.84 2.84 16.13
N LEU A 166 17.95 2.36 17.00
CA LEU A 166 17.16 3.21 17.91
C LEU A 166 17.90 3.56 19.20
N PHE A 167 18.86 2.72 19.63
CA PHE A 167 19.57 2.86 20.90
C PHE A 167 21.05 3.26 20.77
N ASP A 168 21.59 3.26 19.55
CA ASP A 168 22.89 3.85 19.20
C ASP A 168 22.79 5.37 19.00
#